data_AF-A0A2P5I825-F1
#
_entry.id   AF-A0A2P5I825-F1
#
_cell.length_a   1.000
_cell.length_b   1.000
_cell.length_c   1.000
_cell.angle_alpha   90.00
_cell.angle_beta   90.00
_cell.angle_gamma   90.00
#
_symmetry.space_group_name_H-M   'P 1'
#
loop_
_entity.id
_entity.type
_entity.pdbx_description
1 polymer ?
#
loop_
_entity_poly.entity_id
_entity_poly.type
_entity_poly.pdbx_seq_one_letter_code
_entity_poly.pdbx_strand_id
1 'polypeptide(L)'
;MGVININNISGHDQLFYIHGWGQRDTTVGAGQMFTFDAPDGSSGAIIAVHEGREGEQVEVTKAGWGGNDVFDTSVLVGSGGNITVQHWGNDSTRKGAPTYMQDAQAAWDHASEETRNAVRSAVIINGEGKVVHIGPTKENPPLENWVRSFANGKTYIGIGAWGDIKGDVNDNNQSSAAPGSQDIIITYNDGNANPTLGASGIVLTNKSGAQCNYNLYNNTANGDGWANPEFNKTTASVTLEPGQTQFVALDSSFKGRPGAARHAAGGQGEAGRRGRRA
;
A
#
# COMPACT_ATOMS: atom_id res chain seq x y z
N MET A 1 -11.27 -2.62 -15.26
CA MET A 1 -10.21 -3.48 -14.67
C MET A 1 -9.24 -2.57 -13.95
N GLY A 2 -9.40 -2.46 -12.63
CA GLY A 2 -8.46 -1.74 -11.78
C GLY A 2 -7.36 -2.66 -11.27
N VAL A 3 -6.30 -2.05 -10.76
CA VAL A 3 -5.23 -2.78 -10.06
C VAL A 3 -5.23 -2.45 -8.56
N ILE A 4 -4.74 -3.39 -7.76
CA ILE A 4 -4.39 -3.15 -6.35
C ILE A 4 -2.87 -3.15 -6.25
N ASN A 5 -2.35 -2.16 -5.54
CA ASN A 5 -0.92 -1.97 -5.32
C ASN A 5 -0.62 -2.02 -3.83
N ILE A 6 0.26 -2.92 -3.42
CA ILE A 6 0.77 -3.04 -2.06
C ILE A 6 2.14 -2.37 -2.02
N ASN A 7 2.23 -1.25 -1.31
CA ASN A 7 3.43 -0.46 -1.15
C ASN A 7 4.00 -0.70 0.26
N ASN A 8 5.07 -1.50 0.34
CA ASN A 8 5.79 -1.70 1.58
C ASN A 8 6.86 -0.60 1.69
N ILE A 9 6.64 0.38 2.56
CA ILE A 9 7.60 1.45 2.82
C ILE A 9 8.41 1.21 4.10
N SER A 10 8.30 0.03 4.71
CA SER A 10 9.12 -0.34 5.87
C SER A 10 10.58 -0.58 5.47
N GLY A 11 11.44 -0.68 6.48
CA GLY A 11 12.86 -0.98 6.30
C GLY A 11 13.18 -2.47 6.11
N HIS A 12 12.17 -3.32 5.98
CA HIS A 12 12.33 -4.78 5.86
C HIS A 12 11.29 -5.37 4.91
N ASP A 13 11.44 -6.64 4.56
CA ASP A 13 10.49 -7.37 3.74
C ASP A 13 9.21 -7.68 4.54
N GLN A 14 8.05 -7.55 3.90
CA GLN A 14 6.76 -7.85 4.53
C GLN A 14 6.01 -8.93 3.74
N LEU A 15 5.57 -9.98 4.43
CA LEU A 15 4.71 -11.02 3.87
C LEU A 15 3.24 -10.57 3.91
N PHE A 16 2.54 -10.80 2.80
CA PHE A 16 1.09 -10.61 2.69
C PHE A 16 0.41 -11.88 2.17
N TYR A 17 -0.69 -12.26 2.80
CA TYR A 17 -1.65 -13.21 2.23
C TYR A 17 -2.67 -12.44 1.39
N ILE A 18 -2.89 -12.87 0.15
CA ILE A 18 -3.86 -12.25 -0.77
C ILE A 18 -4.93 -13.28 -1.14
N HIS A 19 -6.15 -13.06 -0.68
CA HIS A 19 -7.32 -13.91 -0.93
C HIS A 19 -8.27 -13.27 -1.96
N GLY A 20 -9.07 -14.08 -2.66
CA GLY A 20 -10.09 -13.60 -3.61
C GLY A 20 -9.62 -13.42 -5.07
N TRP A 21 -8.32 -13.19 -5.30
CA TRP A 21 -7.75 -13.02 -6.65
C TRP A 21 -6.73 -14.10 -7.00
N GLY A 22 -7.18 -15.36 -6.92
CA GLY A 22 -6.39 -16.54 -7.26
C GLY A 22 -5.44 -17.02 -6.16
N GLN A 23 -5.73 -16.66 -4.90
CA GLN A 23 -4.94 -16.91 -3.67
C GLN A 23 -3.43 -16.93 -3.88
N ARG A 24 -2.76 -15.84 -3.53
CA ARG A 24 -1.32 -15.71 -3.71
C ARG A 24 -0.68 -15.05 -2.50
N ASP A 25 0.26 -15.75 -1.89
CA ASP A 25 1.08 -15.16 -0.84
C ASP A 25 2.24 -14.44 -1.54
N THR A 26 2.59 -13.26 -1.05
CA THR A 26 3.67 -12.47 -1.64
C THR A 26 4.49 -11.79 -0.57
N THR A 27 5.81 -11.81 -0.74
CA THR A 27 6.71 -11.00 0.05
C THR A 27 7.02 -9.74 -0.74
N VAL A 28 6.64 -8.59 -0.20
CA VAL A 28 6.96 -7.28 -0.78
C VAL A 28 8.20 -6.75 -0.06
N GLY A 29 9.29 -6.58 -0.82
CA GLY A 29 10.56 -6.15 -0.25
C GLY A 29 10.51 -4.74 0.35
N ALA A 30 11.52 -4.42 1.16
CA ALA A 30 11.67 -3.08 1.76
C ALA A 30 11.65 -1.97 0.68
N GLY A 31 10.77 -0.98 0.84
CA GLY A 31 10.60 0.12 -0.11
C GLY A 31 10.04 -0.29 -1.49
N GLN A 32 9.53 -1.51 -1.63
CA GLN A 32 9.03 -2.04 -2.90
C GLN A 32 7.50 -1.98 -3.01
N MET A 33 7.05 -2.12 -4.24
CA MET A 33 5.64 -2.23 -4.59
C MET A 33 5.35 -3.55 -5.28
N PHE A 34 4.25 -4.17 -4.89
CA PHE A 34 3.67 -5.30 -5.60
C PHE A 34 2.31 -4.92 -6.19
N THR A 35 2.10 -5.23 -7.46
CA THR A 35 0.87 -4.87 -8.20
C THR A 35 0.20 -6.14 -8.71
N PHE A 36 -1.12 -6.20 -8.60
CA PHE A 36 -1.91 -7.26 -9.20
C PHE A 36 -3.27 -6.77 -9.70
N ASP A 37 -3.81 -7.48 -10.70
CA ASP A 37 -5.12 -7.19 -11.26
C ASP A 37 -6.24 -7.58 -10.28
N ALA A 38 -7.21 -6.68 -10.10
CA ALA A 38 -8.42 -6.90 -9.32
C ALA A 38 -9.64 -6.53 -10.19
N PRO A 39 -10.26 -7.51 -10.88
CA PRO A 39 -11.36 -7.26 -11.79
C PRO A 39 -12.56 -6.60 -11.11
N ASP A 40 -13.30 -5.78 -11.86
CA ASP A 40 -14.57 -5.23 -11.39
C ASP A 40 -15.55 -6.37 -11.06
N GLY A 41 -16.30 -6.24 -9.97
CA GLY A 41 -17.20 -7.27 -9.45
C GLY A 41 -16.52 -8.38 -8.62
N SER A 42 -15.23 -8.23 -8.29
CA SER A 42 -14.50 -9.18 -7.44
C SER A 42 -14.29 -8.64 -6.02
N SER A 43 -14.10 -9.55 -5.07
CA SER A 43 -13.82 -9.24 -3.67
C SER A 43 -12.68 -10.10 -3.12
N GLY A 44 -11.96 -9.58 -2.14
CA GLY A 44 -10.86 -10.28 -1.51
C GLY A 44 -10.29 -9.53 -0.31
N ALA A 45 -9.25 -10.11 0.29
CA ALA A 45 -8.57 -9.56 1.45
C ALA A 45 -7.05 -9.62 1.26
N ILE A 46 -6.35 -8.61 1.75
CA ILE A 46 -4.89 -8.53 1.80
C ILE A 46 -4.50 -8.43 3.27
N ILE A 47 -3.78 -9.42 3.80
CA ILE A 47 -3.49 -9.55 5.22
C ILE A 47 -1.97 -9.48 5.42
N ALA A 48 -1.49 -8.55 6.26
CA ALA A 48 -0.09 -8.53 6.66
C ALA A 48 0.19 -9.66 7.66
N VAL A 49 1.33 -10.34 7.53
CA VAL A 49 1.69 -11.50 8.36
C VAL A 49 2.91 -11.17 9.21
N HIS A 50 2.79 -11.40 10.52
CA HIS A 50 3.79 -11.07 11.53
C HIS A 50 4.20 -12.34 12.27
N GLU A 51 5.44 -12.79 12.09
CA GLU A 51 5.97 -13.99 12.76
C GLU A 51 5.08 -15.25 12.58
N GLY A 52 4.48 -15.39 11.39
CA GLY A 52 3.55 -16.49 11.07
C GLY A 52 2.13 -16.31 11.59
N ARG A 53 1.78 -15.13 12.10
CA ARG A 53 0.43 -14.77 12.57
C ARG A 53 -0.20 -13.74 11.63
N GLU A 54 -1.48 -13.91 11.35
CA GLU A 54 -2.25 -12.88 10.65
C GLU A 54 -2.29 -11.59 11.48
N GLY A 55 -2.22 -10.45 10.79
CA GLY A 55 -2.29 -9.12 11.39
C GLY A 55 -3.38 -8.28 10.75
N GLU A 56 -3.10 -6.99 10.60
CA GLU A 56 -4.01 -6.05 10.01
C GLU A 56 -4.30 -6.40 8.54
N GLN A 57 -5.57 -6.27 8.17
CA GLN A 57 -6.06 -6.64 6.85
C GLN A 57 -6.70 -5.46 6.13
N VAL A 58 -6.68 -5.51 4.81
CA VAL A 58 -7.47 -4.66 3.91
C VAL A 58 -8.45 -5.54 3.18
N GLU A 59 -9.74 -5.29 3.37
CA GLU A 59 -10.82 -5.94 2.61
C GLU A 59 -11.21 -5.04 1.44
N VAL A 60 -11.39 -5.61 0.25
CA VAL A 60 -11.77 -4.85 -0.95
C VAL A 60 -12.84 -5.61 -1.73
N THR A 61 -13.85 -4.87 -2.17
CA THR A 61 -14.80 -5.24 -3.21
C THR A 61 -14.71 -4.20 -4.32
N LYS A 62 -14.27 -4.62 -5.50
CA LYS A 62 -14.10 -3.76 -6.68
C LYS A 62 -15.43 -3.57 -7.40
N ALA A 63 -15.78 -2.33 -7.73
CA ALA A 63 -17.01 -1.97 -8.44
C ALA A 63 -18.28 -2.68 -7.90
N GLY A 64 -18.39 -2.78 -6.57
CA GLY A 64 -19.48 -3.45 -5.89
C GLY A 64 -20.77 -2.62 -5.86
N TRP A 65 -21.14 -2.15 -4.68
CA TRP A 65 -22.42 -1.46 -4.47
C TRP A 65 -22.54 -0.18 -5.32
N GLY A 66 -23.46 -0.20 -6.30
CA GLY A 66 -23.68 0.92 -7.21
C GLY A 66 -22.50 1.18 -8.17
N GLY A 67 -21.62 0.19 -8.40
CA GLY A 67 -20.42 0.35 -9.23
C GLY A 67 -19.26 1.07 -8.54
N ASN A 68 -19.36 1.28 -7.23
CA ASN A 68 -18.33 1.90 -6.41
C ASN A 68 -17.42 0.83 -5.78
N ASP A 69 -16.16 1.17 -5.54
CA ASP A 69 -15.28 0.35 -4.71
C ASP A 69 -15.70 0.45 -3.24
N VAL A 70 -15.68 -0.68 -2.55
CA VAL A 70 -15.84 -0.76 -1.10
C VAL A 70 -14.57 -1.36 -0.56
N PHE A 71 -13.89 -0.67 0.33
CA PHE A 71 -12.73 -1.22 1.01
C PHE A 71 -12.66 -0.72 2.43
N ASP A 72 -11.99 -1.43 3.31
CA ASP A 72 -11.76 -1.01 4.69
C ASP A 72 -10.43 -1.59 5.19
N THR A 73 -10.00 -1.12 6.36
CA THR A 73 -8.94 -1.77 7.12
C THR A 73 -9.59 -2.44 8.33
N SER A 74 -9.11 -3.62 8.70
CA SER A 74 -9.63 -4.38 9.83
C SER A 74 -8.50 -4.99 10.65
N VAL A 75 -8.74 -5.12 11.95
CA VAL A 75 -7.84 -5.80 12.90
C VAL A 75 -8.50 -7.04 13.52
N LEU A 76 -9.57 -7.54 12.90
CA LEU A 76 -10.33 -8.71 13.36
C LEU A 76 -9.47 -9.96 13.54
N VAL A 77 -8.44 -10.13 12.71
CA VAL A 77 -7.54 -11.29 12.74
C VAL A 77 -6.21 -11.00 13.44
N GLY A 78 -5.99 -9.76 13.87
CA GLY A 78 -4.81 -9.31 14.59
C GLY A 78 -4.26 -7.99 14.07
N SER A 79 -3.12 -7.57 14.61
CA SER A 79 -2.28 -6.48 14.06
C SER A 79 -0.84 -6.60 14.56
N GLY A 80 0.10 -6.09 13.77
CA GLY A 80 1.53 -6.04 14.10
C GLY A 80 2.27 -4.89 13.40
N GLY A 81 1.65 -4.28 12.39
CA GLY A 81 2.16 -3.09 11.70
C GLY A 81 1.06 -2.04 11.49
N ASN A 82 1.38 -1.01 10.72
CA ASN A 82 0.39 -0.02 10.29
C ASN A 82 0.04 -0.24 8.83
N ILE A 83 -1.26 -0.18 8.51
CA ILE A 83 -1.77 -0.30 7.15
C ILE A 83 -2.78 0.81 6.86
N THR A 84 -2.71 1.36 5.65
CA THR A 84 -3.74 2.25 5.11
C THR A 84 -4.14 1.81 3.71
N VAL A 85 -5.35 2.18 3.30
CA VAL A 85 -5.86 1.92 1.94
C VAL A 85 -6.59 3.15 1.41
N GLN A 86 -6.45 3.43 0.12
CA GLN A 86 -7.20 4.48 -0.58
C GLN A 86 -7.27 4.20 -2.09
N HIS A 87 -8.18 4.90 -2.78
CA HIS A 87 -8.00 5.12 -4.22
C HIS A 87 -6.68 5.84 -4.47
N TRP A 88 -5.97 5.39 -5.49
CA TRP A 88 -4.69 5.94 -5.86
C TRP A 88 -4.82 7.44 -6.12
N GLY A 89 -4.08 8.23 -5.34
CA GLY A 89 -4.07 9.69 -5.41
C GLY A 89 -5.36 10.39 -5.00
N ASN A 90 -6.25 9.72 -4.27
CA ASN A 90 -7.41 10.34 -3.67
C ASN A 90 -7.45 10.12 -2.15
N ASP A 91 -6.78 11.01 -1.42
CA ASP A 91 -6.68 10.98 0.04
C ASP A 91 -8.05 11.09 0.75
N SER A 92 -9.06 11.65 0.09
CA SER A 92 -10.42 11.73 0.67
C SER A 92 -11.09 10.36 0.85
N THR A 93 -10.55 9.33 0.19
CA THR A 93 -11.03 7.94 0.31
C THR A 93 -10.22 7.11 1.29
N ARG A 94 -9.22 7.71 1.97
CA ARG A 94 -8.30 6.98 2.84
C ARG A 94 -8.98 6.36 4.05
N LYS A 95 -8.56 5.14 4.37
CA LYS A 95 -8.96 4.37 5.55
C LYS A 95 -7.74 3.76 6.23
N GLY A 96 -7.90 3.39 7.50
CA GLY A 96 -6.82 2.95 8.37
C GLY A 96 -6.12 4.11 9.11
N ALA A 97 -5.45 3.76 10.20
CA ALA A 97 -4.60 4.67 10.95
C ALA A 97 -3.13 4.49 10.55
N PRO A 98 -2.47 5.53 10.02
CA PRO A 98 -1.05 5.48 9.69
C PRO A 98 -0.12 5.10 10.85
N THR A 99 -0.55 5.36 12.09
CA THR A 99 0.23 5.17 13.32
C THR A 99 -0.49 4.29 14.34
N TYR A 100 -1.31 3.35 13.87
CA TYR A 100 -2.08 2.42 14.70
C TYR A 100 -1.26 1.75 15.83
N MET A 101 -0.09 1.18 15.52
CA MET A 101 0.73 0.47 16.50
C MET A 101 1.39 1.43 17.51
N GLN A 102 1.62 2.68 17.12
CA GLN A 102 2.08 3.73 18.05
C GLN A 102 0.96 4.15 19.00
N ASP A 103 -0.28 4.25 18.50
CA ASP A 103 -1.45 4.48 19.33
C ASP A 103 -1.70 3.31 20.30
N ALA A 104 -1.47 2.07 19.84
CA ALA A 104 -1.55 0.88 20.67
C ALA A 104 -0.48 0.87 21.78
N GLN A 105 0.76 1.22 21.45
CA GLN A 105 1.82 1.39 22.43
C GLN A 105 1.44 2.44 23.47
N ALA A 106 0.98 3.62 23.03
CA ALA A 106 0.55 4.68 23.94
C ALA A 106 -0.60 4.19 24.85
N ALA A 107 -1.57 3.47 24.31
CA ALA A 107 -2.67 2.88 25.08
C ALA A 107 -2.16 1.83 26.08
N TRP A 108 -1.19 1.02 25.71
CA TRP A 108 -0.56 0.03 26.60
C TRP A 108 0.17 0.70 27.76
N ASP A 109 0.92 1.77 27.50
CA ASP A 109 1.69 2.51 28.49
C ASP A 109 0.78 3.19 29.54
N HIS A 110 -0.42 3.60 29.14
CA HIS A 110 -1.42 4.21 30.02
C HIS A 110 -2.42 3.20 30.62
N ALA A 111 -2.42 1.94 30.16
CA ALA A 111 -3.33 0.92 30.64
C ALA A 111 -3.10 0.60 32.13
N SER A 112 -4.19 0.43 32.87
CA SER A 112 -4.13 -0.05 34.24
C SER A 112 -3.58 -1.48 34.29
N GLU A 113 -3.09 -1.91 35.46
CA GLU A 113 -2.65 -3.29 35.65
C GLU A 113 -3.79 -4.29 35.37
N GLU A 114 -5.02 -3.94 35.76
CA GLU A 114 -6.22 -4.72 35.46
C GLU A 114 -6.43 -4.89 33.94
N THR A 115 -6.37 -3.80 33.17
CA THR A 115 -6.48 -3.85 31.71
C THR A 115 -5.37 -4.69 31.10
N ARG A 116 -4.11 -4.47 31.51
CA ARG A 116 -2.97 -5.24 31.01
C ARG A 116 -3.12 -6.73 31.31
N ASN A 117 -3.62 -7.10 32.49
CA ASN A 117 -3.87 -8.49 32.86
C ASN A 117 -5.00 -9.11 32.02
N ALA A 118 -6.06 -8.36 31.74
CA ALA A 118 -7.20 -8.82 30.96
C ALA A 118 -6.84 -9.14 29.49
N VAL A 119 -5.86 -8.44 28.91
CA VAL A 119 -5.48 -8.62 27.49
C VAL A 119 -4.11 -9.29 27.30
N ARG A 120 -3.41 -9.67 28.38
CA ARG A 120 -2.01 -10.14 28.34
C ARG A 120 -1.77 -11.34 27.44
N SER A 121 -2.75 -12.23 27.29
CA SER A 121 -2.63 -13.41 26.43
C SER A 121 -2.67 -13.07 24.94
N ALA A 122 -3.16 -11.88 24.58
CA ALA A 122 -3.35 -11.45 23.19
C ALA A 122 -2.41 -10.31 22.80
N VAL A 123 -1.83 -9.56 23.74
CA VAL A 123 -0.86 -8.50 23.45
C VAL A 123 0.56 -9.01 23.64
N ILE A 124 1.32 -9.08 22.56
CA ILE A 124 2.73 -9.49 22.58
C ILE A 124 3.60 -8.26 22.78
N ILE A 125 4.42 -8.32 23.83
CA ILE A 125 5.39 -7.30 24.18
C ILE A 125 6.80 -7.88 23.95
N ASN A 126 7.67 -7.13 23.29
CA ASN A 126 9.07 -7.55 23.09
C ASN A 126 9.94 -7.26 24.35
N GLY A 127 11.23 -7.63 24.28
CA GLY A 127 12.16 -7.43 25.40
C GLY A 127 12.41 -5.96 25.80
N GLU A 128 12.00 -4.99 24.97
CA GLU A 128 12.10 -3.55 25.24
C GLU A 128 10.81 -2.98 25.86
N GLY A 129 9.77 -3.80 26.07
CA GLY A 129 8.48 -3.32 26.54
C GLY A 129 7.57 -2.77 25.43
N LYS A 130 7.91 -2.97 24.15
CA LYS A 130 7.09 -2.51 23.02
C LYS A 130 6.04 -3.53 22.62
N VAL A 131 4.82 -3.06 22.35
CA VAL A 131 3.76 -3.81 21.67
C VAL A 131 4.21 -4.09 20.25
N VAL A 132 4.42 -5.36 19.93
CA VAL A 132 4.85 -5.82 18.60
C VAL A 132 3.77 -6.60 17.87
N HIS A 133 2.75 -7.09 18.59
CA HIS A 133 1.61 -7.76 17.99
C HIS A 133 0.41 -7.74 18.92
N ILE A 134 -0.77 -7.64 18.35
CA ILE A 134 -2.07 -7.75 18.99
C ILE A 134 -2.81 -8.89 18.29
N GLY A 135 -3.29 -9.86 19.06
CA GLY A 135 -4.04 -11.00 18.53
C GLY A 135 -5.42 -10.59 17.98
N PRO A 136 -6.17 -11.57 17.44
CA PRO A 136 -7.51 -11.33 16.89
C PRO A 136 -8.43 -10.68 17.93
N THR A 137 -9.06 -9.56 17.56
CA THR A 137 -10.10 -8.93 18.38
C THR A 137 -11.41 -9.70 18.31
N LYS A 138 -11.65 -10.42 17.20
CA LYS A 138 -12.81 -11.31 17.07
C LYS A 138 -12.80 -12.32 18.22
N GLU A 139 -13.93 -12.44 18.90
CA GLU A 139 -14.13 -13.39 20.01
C GLU A 139 -13.33 -13.07 21.29
N ASN A 140 -12.67 -11.91 21.39
CA ASN A 140 -11.95 -11.48 22.60
C ASN A 140 -12.48 -10.12 23.10
N PRO A 141 -13.62 -10.09 23.84
CA PRO A 141 -14.24 -8.84 24.28
C PRO A 141 -13.33 -7.93 25.12
N PRO A 142 -12.50 -8.43 26.06
CA PRO A 142 -11.53 -7.58 26.77
C PRO A 142 -10.54 -6.89 25.82
N LEU A 143 -10.04 -7.61 24.83
CA LEU A 143 -9.12 -7.05 23.84
C LEU A 143 -9.84 -6.05 22.92
N GLU A 144 -11.03 -6.39 22.44
CA GLU A 144 -11.85 -5.50 21.62
C GLU A 144 -12.07 -4.16 22.35
N ASN A 145 -12.45 -4.20 23.63
CA ASN A 145 -12.64 -3.01 24.46
C ASN A 145 -11.37 -2.16 24.59
N TRP A 146 -10.21 -2.80 24.77
CA TRP A 146 -8.92 -2.10 24.81
C TRP A 146 -8.56 -1.49 23.45
N VAL A 147 -8.74 -2.21 22.35
CA VAL A 147 -8.49 -1.67 21.00
C VAL A 147 -9.42 -0.50 20.68
N ARG A 148 -10.70 -0.59 21.08
CA ARG A 148 -11.65 0.53 20.97
C ARG A 148 -11.22 1.76 21.76
N SER A 149 -10.40 1.64 22.81
CA SER A 149 -9.96 2.83 23.54
C SER A 149 -9.01 3.74 22.76
N PHE A 150 -8.36 3.23 21.69
CA PHE A 150 -7.39 4.01 20.91
C PHE A 150 -7.65 4.02 19.39
N ALA A 151 -8.38 3.04 18.87
CA ALA A 151 -8.59 2.85 17.43
C ALA A 151 -10.04 3.04 16.96
N ASN A 152 -10.97 3.44 17.83
CA ASN A 152 -12.37 3.57 17.48
C ASN A 152 -12.59 4.50 16.28
N GLY A 153 -13.21 3.98 15.22
CA GLY A 153 -13.43 4.70 13.96
C GLY A 153 -12.20 4.92 13.08
N LYS A 154 -11.05 4.35 13.44
CA LYS A 154 -9.82 4.37 12.61
C LYS A 154 -9.64 3.10 11.78
N THR A 155 -10.20 1.99 12.25
CA THR A 155 -10.15 0.66 11.62
C THR A 155 -11.38 -0.12 12.06
N TYR A 156 -11.67 -1.22 11.40
CA TYR A 156 -12.75 -2.14 11.76
C TYR A 156 -12.27 -3.08 12.88
N ILE A 157 -12.88 -3.00 14.06
CA ILE A 157 -12.35 -3.65 15.28
C ILE A 157 -13.19 -4.87 15.67
N GLY A 158 -14.51 -4.77 15.63
CA GLY A 158 -15.42 -5.82 16.09
C GLY A 158 -16.28 -6.40 14.97
N ILE A 159 -17.26 -7.21 15.33
CA ILE A 159 -18.27 -7.68 14.38
C ILE A 159 -19.15 -6.47 14.03
N GLY A 160 -18.91 -5.85 12.88
CA GLY A 160 -19.80 -4.82 12.34
C GLY A 160 -21.14 -5.40 11.88
N ALA A 161 -21.94 -4.57 11.20
CA ALA A 161 -23.32 -4.96 10.91
C ALA A 161 -23.38 -6.22 10.04
N TRP A 162 -23.97 -7.29 10.57
CA TRP A 162 -24.16 -8.55 9.85
C TRP A 162 -25.52 -9.16 10.18
N GLY A 163 -26.34 -9.36 9.14
CA GLY A 163 -27.73 -9.79 9.32
C GLY A 163 -28.54 -8.80 10.17
N ASP A 164 -29.09 -9.28 11.27
CA ASP A 164 -29.90 -8.48 12.21
C ASP A 164 -29.05 -7.70 13.24
N ILE A 165 -27.73 -7.89 13.26
CA ILE A 165 -26.84 -7.17 14.17
C ILE A 165 -26.51 -5.82 13.53
N LYS A 166 -26.79 -4.73 14.25
CA LYS A 166 -26.49 -3.36 13.77
C LYS A 166 -24.99 -3.03 13.72
N GLY A 167 -24.13 -3.84 14.36
CA GLY A 167 -22.71 -3.55 14.52
C GLY A 167 -22.43 -2.27 15.33
N ASP A 168 -21.15 -1.94 15.49
CA ASP A 168 -20.73 -0.62 15.97
C ASP A 168 -20.80 0.41 14.83
N VAL A 169 -21.26 1.62 15.13
CA VAL A 169 -21.45 2.67 14.12
C VAL A 169 -20.12 3.11 13.50
N ASN A 170 -19.03 3.10 14.27
CA ASN A 170 -17.73 3.52 13.80
C ASN A 170 -17.07 2.44 12.94
N ASP A 171 -17.30 1.16 13.27
CA ASP A 171 -16.93 0.03 12.41
C ASP A 171 -17.67 0.15 11.06
N ASN A 172 -18.99 0.39 11.08
CA ASN A 172 -19.77 0.55 9.85
C ASN A 172 -19.33 1.73 8.97
N ASN A 173 -18.86 2.83 9.57
CA ASN A 173 -18.35 3.98 8.84
C ASN A 173 -17.08 3.63 8.03
N GLN A 174 -16.30 2.63 8.47
CA GLN A 174 -15.17 2.12 7.71
C GLN A 174 -15.60 1.44 6.41
N SER A 175 -16.79 0.85 6.31
CA SER A 175 -17.26 0.17 5.10
C SER A 175 -17.97 1.09 4.08
N SER A 176 -17.80 2.41 4.19
CA SER A 176 -18.36 3.37 3.23
C SER A 176 -17.79 3.20 1.81
N ALA A 177 -18.63 3.28 0.77
CA ALA A 177 -18.15 3.11 -0.61
C ALA A 177 -17.36 4.35 -1.09
N ALA A 178 -16.25 4.11 -1.78
CA ALA A 178 -15.48 5.14 -2.48
C ALA A 178 -16.01 5.30 -3.91
N PRO A 179 -16.25 6.53 -4.42
CA PRO A 179 -16.90 6.72 -5.72
C PRO A 179 -16.14 6.12 -6.91
N GLY A 180 -16.85 5.30 -7.69
CA GLY A 180 -16.36 4.61 -8.89
C GLY A 180 -15.39 3.46 -8.58
N SER A 181 -14.89 2.84 -9.66
CA SER A 181 -13.84 1.83 -9.61
C SER A 181 -12.53 2.44 -10.09
N GLN A 182 -11.53 2.49 -9.20
CA GLN A 182 -10.21 3.08 -9.49
C GLN A 182 -9.09 2.12 -9.07
N ASP A 183 -7.85 2.48 -9.41
CA ASP A 183 -6.69 1.79 -8.85
C ASP A 183 -6.62 2.06 -7.36
N ILE A 184 -6.25 1.04 -6.59
CA ILE A 184 -6.15 1.12 -5.13
C ILE A 184 -4.68 1.01 -4.73
N ILE A 185 -4.31 1.79 -3.71
CA ILE A 185 -3.03 1.66 -3.04
C ILE A 185 -3.25 1.28 -1.58
N ILE A 186 -2.51 0.26 -1.16
CA ILE A 186 -2.35 -0.18 0.21
C ILE A 186 -0.93 0.22 0.62
N THR A 187 -0.78 0.95 1.72
CA THR A 187 0.54 1.32 2.25
C THR A 187 0.77 0.61 3.58
N TYR A 188 1.92 -0.05 3.72
CA TYR A 188 2.34 -0.73 4.94
C TYR A 188 3.63 -0.11 5.49
N ASN A 189 3.70 0.06 6.81
CA ASN A 189 4.92 0.50 7.53
C ASN A 189 4.82 0.20 9.04
N ASP A 190 5.89 -0.27 9.67
CA ASP A 190 5.91 -0.45 11.15
C ASP A 190 5.84 0.88 11.93
N GLY A 191 6.32 1.96 11.32
CA GLY A 191 6.39 3.30 11.92
C GLY A 191 5.23 4.20 11.52
N ASN A 192 5.14 4.58 10.25
CA ASN A 192 4.08 5.45 9.74
C ASN A 192 3.65 5.03 8.33
N ALA A 193 2.45 4.46 8.21
CA ALA A 193 1.87 3.99 6.96
C ALA A 193 1.13 5.10 6.20
N ASN A 194 1.50 6.37 6.38
CA ASN A 194 1.03 7.44 5.52
C ASN A 194 1.52 7.17 4.10
N PRO A 195 0.63 7.14 3.11
CA PRO A 195 1.03 7.05 1.71
C PRO A 195 2.00 8.19 1.38
N THR A 196 3.26 7.85 1.12
CA THR A 196 4.31 8.79 0.69
C THR A 196 4.31 9.00 -0.81
N LEU A 197 3.61 8.12 -1.53
CA LEU A 197 3.34 8.26 -2.94
C LEU A 197 2.27 9.33 -3.09
N GLY A 198 2.72 10.56 -3.31
CA GLY A 198 1.84 11.71 -3.52
C GLY A 198 0.78 11.39 -4.56
N ALA A 199 -0.32 12.14 -4.53
CA ALA A 199 -1.47 11.95 -5.42
C ALA A 199 -1.18 12.05 -6.93
N SER A 200 0.08 12.21 -7.32
CA SER A 200 0.54 12.35 -8.68
C SER A 200 1.87 11.62 -8.88
N GLY A 201 1.96 10.94 -10.02
CA GLY A 201 3.09 10.09 -10.36
C GLY A 201 2.70 9.08 -11.42
N ILE A 202 3.62 8.16 -11.70
CA ILE A 202 3.39 7.07 -12.65
C ILE A 202 3.90 5.76 -12.07
N VAL A 203 3.22 4.67 -12.41
CA VAL A 203 3.73 3.32 -12.20
C VAL A 203 4.53 2.94 -13.45
N LEU A 204 5.81 2.64 -13.27
CA LEU A 204 6.69 2.16 -14.33
C LEU A 204 7.00 0.68 -14.10
N THR A 205 6.72 -0.13 -15.11
CA THR A 205 7.12 -1.54 -15.15
C THR A 205 8.17 -1.75 -16.23
N ASN A 206 9.33 -2.29 -15.85
CA ASN A 206 10.33 -2.71 -16.81
C ASN A 206 9.99 -4.10 -17.38
N LYS A 207 9.26 -4.13 -18.50
CA LYS A 207 8.97 -5.38 -19.23
C LYS A 207 10.12 -5.88 -20.10
N SER A 208 11.28 -5.22 -20.08
CA SER A 208 12.43 -5.67 -20.86
C SER A 208 13.19 -6.78 -20.12
N GLY A 209 14.00 -7.55 -20.86
CA GLY A 209 14.88 -8.58 -20.28
C GLY A 209 16.19 -8.05 -19.72
N ALA A 210 16.35 -6.74 -19.56
CA ALA A 210 17.57 -6.12 -19.02
C ALA A 210 17.24 -4.99 -18.05
N GLN A 211 18.16 -4.66 -17.14
CA GLN A 211 18.06 -3.48 -16.29
C GLN A 211 17.94 -2.22 -17.18
N CYS A 212 17.00 -1.35 -16.85
CA CYS A 212 16.73 -0.11 -17.59
C CYS A 212 16.73 1.09 -16.64
N ASN A 213 17.33 2.20 -17.09
CA ASN A 213 17.20 3.49 -16.42
C ASN A 213 16.14 4.33 -17.15
N TYR A 214 15.08 4.69 -16.44
CA TYR A 214 13.99 5.51 -16.93
C TYR A 214 14.18 6.94 -16.43
N ASN A 215 14.39 7.86 -17.36
CA ASN A 215 14.45 9.29 -17.07
C ASN A 215 13.12 9.93 -17.45
N LEU A 216 12.57 10.70 -16.53
CA LEU A 216 11.30 11.40 -16.66
C LEU A 216 11.57 12.88 -16.82
N TYR A 217 11.06 13.46 -17.89
CA TYR A 217 11.30 14.85 -18.23
C TYR A 217 9.99 15.59 -18.19
N ASN A 218 9.84 16.54 -17.27
CA ASN A 218 8.66 17.39 -17.25
C ASN A 218 8.70 18.34 -18.45
N ASN A 219 7.55 18.50 -19.10
CA ASN A 219 7.40 19.44 -20.19
C ASN A 219 6.92 20.78 -19.64
N THR A 220 7.86 21.70 -19.40
CA THR A 220 7.57 23.03 -18.87
C THR A 220 6.97 23.99 -19.89
N ALA A 221 6.85 23.61 -21.18
CA ALA A 221 6.47 24.50 -22.27
C ALA A 221 4.97 24.47 -22.64
N ASN A 222 4.14 23.62 -22.03
CA ASN A 222 2.76 23.46 -22.48
C ASN A 222 1.81 24.56 -21.94
N GLY A 223 1.78 25.68 -22.65
CA GLY A 223 0.67 26.65 -22.68
C GLY A 223 -0.12 26.67 -24.01
N ASP A 224 0.37 26.04 -25.07
CA ASP A 224 -0.16 26.15 -26.44
C ASP A 224 -0.21 24.83 -27.25
N GLY A 225 0.13 23.69 -26.63
CA GLY A 225 0.00 22.37 -27.26
C GLY A 225 1.23 21.88 -28.03
N TRP A 226 2.37 22.57 -27.99
CA TRP A 226 3.64 22.06 -28.56
C TRP A 226 4.62 21.65 -27.47
N ALA A 227 4.94 20.35 -27.42
CA ALA A 227 5.96 19.84 -26.49
C ALA A 227 7.35 20.31 -26.94
N ASN A 228 8.01 21.18 -26.16
CA ASN A 228 9.43 21.49 -26.37
C ASN A 228 10.27 20.29 -25.87
N PRO A 229 10.97 19.55 -26.75
CA PRO A 229 11.66 18.30 -26.42
C PRO A 229 13.03 18.54 -25.78
N GLU A 230 13.20 19.58 -24.95
CA GLU A 230 14.44 19.77 -24.21
C GLU A 230 14.56 18.70 -23.10
N PHE A 231 15.03 17.50 -23.49
CA PHE A 231 15.37 16.38 -22.62
C PHE A 231 16.67 16.64 -21.83
N ASN A 232 16.93 17.90 -21.44
CA ASN A 232 18.16 18.33 -20.78
C ASN A 232 18.03 18.40 -19.25
N LYS A 233 16.80 18.33 -18.72
CA LYS A 233 16.54 18.35 -17.27
C LYS A 233 15.64 17.20 -16.87
N THR A 234 16.26 16.16 -16.33
CA THR A 234 15.53 15.04 -15.74
C THR A 234 14.81 15.50 -14.48
N THR A 235 13.50 15.31 -14.42
CA THR A 235 12.64 15.58 -13.26
C THR A 235 12.74 14.45 -12.23
N ALA A 236 12.79 13.20 -12.71
CA ALA A 236 13.00 12.02 -11.88
C ALA A 236 13.70 10.93 -12.71
N SER A 237 14.50 10.10 -12.05
CA SER A 237 15.10 8.92 -12.66
C SER A 237 14.82 7.70 -11.79
N VAL A 238 14.56 6.57 -12.42
CA VAL A 238 14.43 5.29 -11.72
C VAL A 238 15.15 4.20 -12.51
N THR A 239 15.90 3.36 -11.80
CA THR A 239 16.51 2.16 -12.39
C THR A 239 15.69 0.96 -11.98
N LEU A 240 15.26 0.15 -12.95
CA LEU A 240 14.42 -1.01 -12.74
C LEU A 240 15.07 -2.26 -13.34
N GLU A 241 15.13 -3.33 -12.56
CA GLU A 241 15.49 -4.67 -13.04
C GLU A 241 14.41 -5.26 -13.97
N PRO A 242 14.73 -6.31 -14.76
CA PRO A 242 13.73 -7.02 -15.56
C PRO A 242 12.52 -7.46 -14.71
N GLY A 243 11.32 -7.08 -15.15
CA GLY A 243 10.06 -7.39 -14.48
C GLY A 243 9.72 -6.50 -13.29
N GLN A 244 10.63 -5.63 -12.84
CA GLN A 244 10.39 -4.77 -11.69
C GLN A 244 9.35 -3.68 -12.02
N THR A 245 8.45 -3.45 -11.06
CA THR A 245 7.50 -2.33 -11.06
C THR A 245 7.86 -1.38 -9.93
N GLN A 246 7.86 -0.08 -10.21
CA GLN A 246 8.06 0.95 -9.21
C GLN A 246 7.19 2.15 -9.53
N PHE A 247 6.66 2.78 -8.48
CA PHE A 247 6.07 4.09 -8.61
C PHE A 247 7.13 5.18 -8.58
N VAL A 248 7.03 6.13 -9.51
CA VAL A 248 7.80 7.35 -9.50
C VAL A 248 6.86 8.50 -9.17
N ALA A 249 7.07 9.08 -7.98
CA ALA A 249 6.38 10.29 -7.56
C ALA A 249 6.71 11.44 -8.51
N LEU A 250 5.68 12.11 -9.01
CA LEU A 250 5.83 13.28 -9.89
C LEU A 250 4.88 14.37 -9.41
N ASP A 251 5.26 15.62 -9.67
CA ASP A 251 4.39 16.76 -9.40
C ASP A 251 3.06 16.63 -10.18
N SER A 252 1.94 17.10 -9.61
CA SER A 252 0.62 17.05 -10.26
C SER A 252 0.55 17.86 -11.56
N SER A 253 1.44 18.85 -11.71
CA SER A 253 1.64 19.61 -12.93
C SER A 253 2.46 18.86 -13.99
N PHE A 254 2.99 17.66 -13.72
CA PHE A 254 3.82 16.93 -14.66
C PHE A 254 3.05 16.61 -15.95
N LYS A 255 3.55 17.11 -17.09
CA LYS A 255 3.03 16.84 -18.44
C LYS A 255 4.05 16.13 -19.34
N GLY A 256 4.99 15.45 -18.70
CA GLY A 256 6.17 14.87 -19.35
C GLY A 256 5.97 13.49 -19.99
N ARG A 257 7.06 12.96 -20.56
CA ARG A 257 7.11 11.61 -21.15
C ARG A 257 8.28 10.80 -20.54
N PRO A 258 8.14 9.47 -20.35
CA PRO A 258 9.24 8.61 -19.94
C PRO A 258 10.20 8.36 -21.11
N GLY A 259 11.52 8.42 -20.87
CA GLY A 259 12.57 7.98 -21.78
C GLY A 259 13.40 6.86 -21.16
N ALA A 260 13.49 5.70 -21.83
CA ALA A 260 14.30 4.59 -21.37
C ALA A 260 15.68 4.61 -22.02
N ALA A 261 16.74 4.64 -21.20
CA ALA A 261 18.11 4.40 -21.65
C ALA A 261 18.50 2.99 -21.23
N ARG A 262 18.89 2.16 -22.21
CA ARG A 262 19.49 0.86 -21.94
C ARG A 262 20.96 1.08 -21.57
N HIS A 263 21.41 0.49 -20.47
CA HIS A 263 22.84 0.26 -20.31
C HIS A 263 23.25 -0.73 -21.40
N ALA A 264 24.04 -0.27 -22.38
CA ALA A 264 24.72 -1.18 -23.27
C ALA A 264 25.67 -2.00 -22.40
N ALA A 265 25.35 -3.29 -22.22
CA ALA A 265 26.29 -4.25 -21.66
C ALA A 265 27.58 -4.13 -22.48
N GLY A 266 28.70 -3.87 -21.79
CA GLY A 266 29.97 -3.49 -22.39
C GLY A 266 30.36 -4.40 -23.56
N GLY A 267 30.27 -3.87 -24.77
CA GLY A 267 30.87 -4.42 -25.96
C GLY A 267 31.84 -3.39 -26.51
N GLN A 268 33.12 -3.53 -26.19
CA GLN A 268 34.18 -2.97 -27.01
C GLN A 268 34.04 -3.63 -28.40
N GLY A 269 33.43 -2.92 -29.34
CA GLY A 269 33.29 -3.33 -30.73
C GLY A 269 33.89 -2.25 -31.61
N GLU A 270 35.03 -2.58 -32.21
CA GLU A 270 35.88 -1.73 -33.03
C GLU A 270 35.12 -0.83 -34.02
N ALA A 271 35.61 0.40 -34.13
CA ALA A 271 35.24 1.35 -35.16
C ALA A 271 35.60 0.82 -36.56
N GLY A 272 34.63 0.21 -37.23
CA GLY A 272 34.67 -0.06 -38.66
C GLY A 272 34.59 1.24 -39.46
N ARG A 273 35.75 1.86 -39.73
CA ARG A 273 35.93 2.90 -40.76
C ARG A 273 35.41 2.37 -42.12
N ARG A 274 34.27 2.87 -42.59
CA ARG A 274 33.95 2.84 -44.03
C ARG A 274 34.40 4.15 -44.67
N GLY A 275 35.55 4.09 -45.35
CA GLY A 275 35.99 5.11 -46.29
C GLY A 275 35.09 5.11 -47.53
N ARG A 276 34.80 6.32 -48.01
CA ARG A 276 34.21 6.59 -49.34
C ARG A 276 35.32 6.62 -50.42
N ARG A 277 34.85 6.42 -51.66
CA ARG A 277 35.46 6.66 -53.00
C ARG A 277 36.14 5.42 -53.60
N ALA A 278 36.03 5.15 -54.90
CA ALA A 278 35.53 5.95 -56.03
C ALA A 278 34.43 5.22 -56.80
#